data_AF-G8DLY6-F1
#
_entry.id   AF-G8DLY6-F1
#
_cell.length_a   1.000
_cell.length_b   1.000
_cell.length_c   1.000
_cell.angle_alpha   90.00
_cell.angle_beta   90.00
_cell.angle_gamma   90.00
#
_symmetry.space_group_name_H-M   'P 1'
#
loop_
_entity.id
_entity.type
_entity.pdbx_description
1 polymer ?
#
loop_
_entity_poly.entity_id
_entity_poly.type
_entity_poly.pdbx_seq_one_letter_code
_entity_poly.pdbx_strand_id
1 'polypeptide(L)'
;MEHFISNQIIKQLDSLYKLKATTQTLPTISTKIFKLFTSEPTLPSIKKQGPPEKPIRLGYPTSLVKKTGKRLYLYDVNSLYPFSFINKFPSGINASNTHKYVTITRATITPPNFLRIPYSLPLNSHKDEALYSPQEITYLTKLGYVFNISDKMQLPYRTDIITDFIIHLFSRKPSHPRLVKHLHNSFYGKMVSSESSNITSLMVQYMKTYSKIYTHKIKLNHTNLSIYTDTDSFAVQHPFKVKTSSRLGYCKSLLLCSKINTTDTMKIVSPRNYNYQTENQEKTKKIGTEHNLSCNKKSLQRNLLINGREVNSISIVEFIYN
;
A
#
# COMPACT_ATOMS: atom_id res chain seq x y z
N MET A 1 4.61 28.92 3.43
CA MET A 1 3.29 28.24 3.43
C MET A 1 3.27 26.97 4.30
N GLU A 2 4.32 26.13 4.27
CA GLU A 2 4.41 24.90 5.09
C GLU A 2 4.41 25.14 6.63
N HIS A 3 5.14 26.17 7.11
CA HIS A 3 5.15 26.54 8.54
C HIS A 3 3.76 26.93 9.08
N PHE A 4 2.93 27.58 8.26
CA PHE A 4 1.58 27.99 8.65
C PHE A 4 0.63 26.78 8.78
N ILE A 5 0.72 25.84 7.83
CA ILE A 5 -0.05 24.59 7.84
C ILE A 5 0.36 23.72 9.04
N SER A 6 1.66 23.65 9.33
CA SER A 6 2.19 22.94 10.51
C SER A 6 1.65 23.52 11.82
N ASN A 7 1.61 24.85 11.96
CA ASN A 7 1.10 25.50 13.17
C ASN A 7 -0.41 25.31 13.37
N GLN A 8 -1.21 25.30 12.30
CA GLN A 8 -2.64 24.98 12.39
C GLN A 8 -2.89 23.51 12.76
N ILE A 9 -2.10 22.59 12.18
CA ILE A 9 -2.15 21.16 12.50
C ILE A 9 -1.83 20.91 13.98
N ILE A 10 -0.78 21.55 14.51
CA ILE A 10 -0.38 21.39 15.91
C ILE A 10 -1.47 21.90 16.86
N LYS A 11 -2.06 23.06 16.60
CA LYS A 11 -3.18 23.58 17.41
C LYS A 11 -4.39 22.64 17.46
N GLN A 12 -4.73 22.01 16.33
CA GLN A 12 -5.80 21.00 16.29
C GLN A 12 -5.44 19.76 17.10
N LEU A 13 -4.18 19.33 17.07
CA LEU A 13 -3.69 18.19 17.87
C LEU A 13 -3.68 18.49 19.36
N ASP A 14 -3.28 19.70 19.76
CA ASP A 14 -3.30 20.14 21.15
C ASP A 14 -4.72 20.14 21.70
N SER A 15 -5.70 20.60 20.91
CA SER A 15 -7.12 20.53 21.27
C SER A 15 -7.65 19.10 21.40
N LEU A 16 -7.28 18.21 20.47
CA LEU A 16 -7.80 16.84 20.42
C LEU A 16 -7.17 15.91 21.47
N TYR A 17 -5.88 16.09 21.78
CA TYR A 17 -5.11 15.17 22.62
C TYR A 17 -4.55 15.82 23.89
N LYS A 18 -4.92 17.09 24.17
CA LYS A 18 -4.43 17.87 25.33
C LYS A 18 -2.90 17.86 25.46
N LEU A 19 -2.21 17.92 24.31
CA LEU A 19 -0.76 17.94 24.28
C LEU A 19 -0.29 19.32 24.77
N LYS A 20 0.64 19.36 25.74
CA LYS A 20 1.26 20.62 26.17
C LYS A 20 2.07 21.17 24.98
N ALA A 21 1.67 22.34 24.49
CA ALA A 21 2.25 23.00 23.32
C ALA A 21 3.68 23.49 23.60
N THR A 22 4.69 22.75 23.14
CA THR A 22 6.05 23.26 22.93
C THR A 22 6.77 22.43 21.87
N THR A 23 7.39 23.10 20.89
CA THR A 23 8.48 22.68 19.97
C THR A 23 8.52 21.22 19.46
N GLN A 24 7.36 20.57 19.31
CA GLN A 24 7.31 19.17 18.89
C GLN A 24 7.13 19.02 17.39
N THR A 25 7.96 18.17 16.79
CA THR A 25 7.78 17.77 15.39
C THR A 25 6.59 16.81 15.26
N LEU A 26 5.95 16.80 14.09
CA LEU A 26 4.83 15.92 13.80
C LEU A 26 5.13 14.41 14.04
N PRO A 27 6.33 13.89 13.72
CA PRO A 27 6.74 12.54 14.15
C PRO A 27 6.66 12.32 15.66
N THR A 28 7.15 13.26 16.47
CA THR A 28 7.13 13.17 17.94
C THR A 28 5.70 13.16 18.47
N ILE A 29 4.83 14.02 17.93
CA ILE A 29 3.41 14.06 18.30
C ILE A 29 2.75 12.72 17.95
N SER A 30 3.00 12.21 16.75
CA SER A 30 2.42 10.95 16.32
C SER A 30 2.85 9.77 17.19
N THR A 31 4.11 9.74 17.64
CA THR A 31 4.60 8.72 18.59
C THR A 31 3.97 8.88 19.97
N LYS A 32 3.77 10.11 20.45
CA LYS A 32 3.06 10.35 21.73
C LYS A 32 1.62 9.85 21.68
N ILE A 33 0.90 10.14 20.59
CA ILE A 33 -0.46 9.63 20.39
C ILE A 33 -0.44 8.10 20.37
N PHE A 34 0.50 7.49 19.63
CA PHE A 34 0.67 6.04 19.62
C PHE A 34 0.85 5.46 21.04
N LYS A 35 1.68 6.08 21.88
CA LYS A 35 1.89 5.67 23.27
C LYS A 35 0.62 5.72 24.14
N LEU A 36 -0.40 6.50 23.77
CA LEU A 36 -1.69 6.48 24.49
C LEU A 36 -2.46 5.17 24.28
N PHE A 37 -2.19 4.45 23.19
CA PHE A 37 -2.87 3.20 22.83
C PHE A 37 -2.05 1.96 23.15
N THR A 38 -0.79 2.12 23.53
CA THR A 38 0.06 1.01 23.95
C THR A 38 0.42 1.17 25.42
N SER A 39 -0.11 0.30 26.29
CA SER A 39 0.52 0.06 27.59
C SER A 39 1.96 -0.36 27.32
N GLU A 40 2.96 0.41 27.77
CA GLU A 40 4.35 0.20 27.39
C GLU A 40 4.75 -1.28 27.43
N PRO A 41 5.47 -1.71 26.40
CA PRO A 41 6.76 -2.29 26.69
C PRO A 41 7.79 -1.42 25.99
N THR A 42 8.75 -0.91 26.77
CA THR A 42 10.09 -0.66 26.27
C THR A 42 10.42 -1.77 25.28
N LEU A 43 10.58 -1.43 24.00
CA LEU A 43 10.94 -2.42 22.98
C LEU A 43 12.17 -3.15 23.52
N PRO A 44 12.09 -4.47 23.77
CA PRO A 44 13.20 -5.15 24.39
C PRO A 44 14.39 -5.05 23.44
N SER A 45 15.50 -4.53 23.97
CA SER A 45 16.81 -4.69 23.34
C SER A 45 17.05 -6.20 23.28
N ILE A 46 16.89 -6.80 22.10
CA ILE A 46 17.23 -8.20 21.88
C ILE A 46 18.75 -8.30 21.99
N LYS A 47 19.25 -8.51 23.21
CA LYS A 47 20.55 -9.10 23.46
C LYS A 47 20.31 -10.60 23.58
N LYS A 48 20.56 -11.36 22.50
CA LYS A 48 20.99 -12.79 22.45
C LYS A 48 20.45 -13.63 21.29
N GLN A 49 19.51 -13.15 20.48
CA GLN A 49 19.30 -13.71 19.13
C GLN A 49 19.68 -12.63 18.13
N GLY A 50 20.81 -12.83 17.46
CA GLY A 50 21.24 -11.94 16.39
C GLY A 50 20.09 -11.81 15.39
N PRO A 51 19.70 -10.59 14.99
CA PRO A 51 18.74 -10.43 13.91
C PRO A 51 19.30 -11.15 12.68
N PRO A 52 18.45 -11.54 11.74
CA PRO A 52 18.97 -12.01 10.47
C PRO A 52 19.84 -10.93 9.83
N GLU A 53 21.07 -11.29 9.47
CA GLU A 53 22.09 -10.39 8.89
C GLU A 53 21.64 -9.75 7.56
N LYS A 54 20.58 -10.28 6.94
CA LYS A 54 20.03 -9.79 5.68
C LYS A 54 18.57 -9.37 5.86
N PRO A 55 18.18 -8.17 5.39
CA PRO A 55 16.78 -7.74 5.40
C PRO A 55 15.94 -8.64 4.48
N ILE A 56 14.64 -8.77 4.78
CA ILE A 56 13.66 -9.33 3.82
C ILE A 56 13.79 -8.50 2.54
N ARG A 57 14.27 -9.13 1.46
CA ARG A 57 14.56 -8.41 0.22
C ARG A 57 13.25 -8.15 -0.51
N LEU A 58 12.98 -6.87 -0.71
CA LEU A 58 11.66 -6.39 -1.05
C LEU A 58 11.71 -5.55 -2.33
N GLY A 59 11.36 -6.12 -3.49
CA GLY A 59 11.28 -5.38 -4.78
C GLY A 59 10.15 -4.34 -4.83
N TYR A 60 10.26 -3.29 -5.64
CA TYR A 60 9.26 -2.22 -5.65
C TYR A 60 7.90 -2.69 -6.21
N PRO A 61 6.76 -2.31 -5.60
CA PRO A 61 5.41 -2.64 -6.09
C PRO A 61 5.05 -1.90 -7.39
N THR A 62 5.94 -1.06 -7.91
CA THR A 62 5.73 -0.35 -9.17
C THR A 62 5.89 -1.31 -10.34
N SER A 63 4.87 -1.38 -11.20
CA SER A 63 4.91 -2.20 -12.42
C SER A 63 4.33 -1.42 -13.58
N LEU A 64 4.97 -1.54 -14.74
CA LEU A 64 4.55 -0.94 -15.99
C LEU A 64 4.33 -2.04 -17.02
N VAL A 65 3.10 -2.18 -17.50
CA VAL A 65 2.75 -3.14 -18.56
C VAL A 65 2.68 -2.44 -19.91
N LYS A 66 2.10 -1.22 -19.97
CA LYS A 66 2.04 -0.41 -21.20
C LYS A 66 2.40 1.04 -20.92
N LYS A 67 3.10 1.67 -21.86
CA LYS A 67 3.46 3.11 -21.78
C LYS A 67 2.28 4.04 -22.11
N THR A 68 1.22 3.53 -22.72
CA THR A 68 0.04 4.32 -23.07
C THR A 68 -1.24 3.54 -22.82
N GLY A 69 -2.32 4.26 -22.52
CA GLY A 69 -3.66 3.70 -22.41
C GLY A 69 -4.73 4.74 -22.69
N LYS A 70 -5.93 4.28 -23.03
CA LYS A 70 -7.11 5.11 -23.25
C LYS A 70 -8.25 4.61 -22.37
N ARG A 71 -9.15 5.52 -21.95
CA ARG A 71 -10.31 5.20 -21.10
C ARG A 71 -9.91 4.46 -19.83
N LEU A 72 -8.96 5.01 -19.08
CA LEU A 72 -8.44 4.33 -17.88
C LEU A 72 -9.20 4.76 -16.64
N TYR A 73 -9.52 3.77 -15.81
CA TYR A 73 -9.99 3.98 -14.46
C TYR A 73 -8.78 4.06 -13.53
N LEU A 74 -8.79 5.08 -12.69
CA LEU A 74 -7.71 5.35 -11.74
C LEU A 74 -8.19 5.04 -10.33
N TYR A 75 -7.55 4.05 -9.71
CA TYR A 75 -7.85 3.63 -8.35
C TYR A 75 -6.68 3.86 -7.42
N ASP A 76 -6.99 4.01 -6.14
CA ASP A 76 -6.02 4.14 -5.06
C ASP A 76 -6.54 3.41 -3.82
N VAL A 77 -5.67 2.66 -3.14
CA VAL A 77 -6.03 1.99 -1.89
C VAL A 77 -6.02 3.01 -0.76
N ASN A 78 -7.14 3.09 -0.02
CA ASN A 78 -7.24 3.98 1.11
C ASN A 78 -6.27 3.58 2.22
N SER A 79 -5.16 4.31 2.32
CA SER A 79 -4.19 4.19 3.39
C SER A 79 -3.57 2.78 3.45
N LEU A 80 -2.94 2.33 2.35
CA LEU A 80 -2.37 0.99 2.19
C LEU A 80 -1.42 0.58 3.33
N TYR A 81 -0.45 1.42 3.68
CA TYR A 81 0.49 1.11 4.77
C TYR A 81 -0.19 1.08 6.15
N PRO A 82 -1.00 2.08 6.56
CA PRO A 82 -1.84 1.97 7.75
C PRO A 82 -2.67 0.69 7.80
N PHE A 83 -3.36 0.33 6.71
CA PHE A 83 -4.12 -0.91 6.61
C PHE A 83 -3.23 -2.15 6.81
N SER A 84 -2.02 -2.12 6.28
CA SER A 84 -1.05 -3.22 6.41
C SER A 84 -0.55 -3.40 7.86
N PHE A 85 -0.67 -2.38 8.72
CA PHE A 85 -0.39 -2.48 10.16
C PHE A 85 -1.48 -3.18 10.97
N ILE A 86 -2.63 -3.51 10.37
CA ILE A 86 -3.69 -4.31 11.00
C ILE A 86 -3.43 -5.80 10.68
N ASN A 87 -2.24 -6.28 10.97
CA ASN A 87 -1.81 -7.65 10.69
C ASN A 87 -0.99 -8.23 11.86
N LYS A 88 -0.58 -9.49 11.70
CA LYS A 88 0.31 -10.18 12.64
C LYS A 88 1.74 -9.66 12.47
N PHE A 89 2.36 -9.21 13.55
CA PHE A 89 3.75 -8.74 13.56
C PHE A 89 4.59 -9.52 14.55
N PRO A 90 5.85 -9.83 14.21
CA PRO A 90 6.78 -10.42 15.16
C PRO A 90 6.98 -9.48 16.37
N SER A 91 7.00 -10.05 17.56
CA SER A 91 7.24 -9.37 18.83
C SER A 91 8.44 -10.01 19.52
N GLY A 92 9.25 -9.23 20.23
CA GLY A 92 10.39 -9.75 21.00
C GLY A 92 10.07 -10.12 22.45
N ILE A 93 8.78 -10.09 22.83
CA ILE A 93 8.34 -10.43 24.18
C ILE A 93 7.96 -11.91 24.16
N ASN A 94 8.57 -12.70 25.03
CA ASN A 94 8.09 -14.03 25.34
C ASN A 94 6.74 -13.87 26.02
N ALA A 95 5.65 -13.97 25.25
CA ALA A 95 4.32 -14.01 25.82
C ALA A 95 4.25 -15.29 26.66
N SER A 96 4.38 -15.14 27.98
CA SER A 96 3.95 -16.15 28.92
C SER A 96 2.48 -16.41 28.63
N ASN A 97 2.18 -17.63 28.21
CA ASN A 97 0.87 -18.16 27.86
C ASN A 97 0.37 -17.87 26.42
N THR A 98 0.30 -18.97 25.66
CA THR A 98 -0.25 -19.19 24.30
C THR A 98 0.74 -19.11 23.13
N HIS A 99 1.05 -20.28 22.56
CA HIS A 99 2.03 -20.60 21.52
C HIS A 99 1.74 -19.97 20.14
N LYS A 100 1.65 -18.64 20.04
CA LYS A 100 1.42 -17.94 18.77
C LYS A 100 2.74 -17.47 18.15
N TYR A 101 3.30 -18.28 17.24
CA TYR A 101 4.55 -17.99 16.53
C TYR A 101 4.33 -17.67 15.04
N VAL A 102 5.18 -16.81 14.49
CA VAL A 102 5.41 -16.65 13.05
C VAL A 102 6.74 -17.28 12.69
N THR A 103 6.79 -18.01 11.57
CA THR A 103 8.02 -18.65 11.07
C THR A 103 8.61 -17.83 9.93
N ILE A 104 9.71 -17.14 10.19
CA ILE A 104 10.52 -16.52 9.15
C ILE A 104 11.39 -17.61 8.54
N THR A 105 11.35 -17.74 7.22
CA THR A 105 12.04 -18.82 6.52
C THR A 105 13.16 -18.24 5.67
N ARG A 106 14.35 -18.81 5.77
CA ARG A 106 15.45 -18.55 4.86
C ARG A 106 15.37 -19.54 3.71
N ALA A 107 15.36 -19.03 2.49
CA ALA A 107 15.25 -19.87 1.30
C ALA A 107 15.88 -19.21 0.08
N THR A 108 16.17 -20.02 -0.94
CA THR A 108 16.29 -19.55 -2.32
C THR A 108 14.95 -19.75 -3.04
N ILE A 109 14.68 -18.92 -4.04
CA ILE A 109 13.40 -18.93 -4.77
C ILE A 109 13.62 -19.12 -6.27
N THR A 110 12.88 -20.09 -6.83
CA THR A 110 12.84 -20.36 -8.27
C THR A 110 11.50 -19.88 -8.82
N PRO A 111 11.49 -19.00 -9.85
CA PRO A 111 10.26 -18.55 -10.47
C PRO A 111 9.60 -19.66 -11.29
N PRO A 112 8.27 -19.65 -11.46
CA PRO A 112 7.61 -20.51 -12.43
C PRO A 112 8.02 -20.13 -13.86
N ASN A 113 7.86 -21.09 -14.79
CA ASN A 113 8.17 -20.91 -16.21
C ASN A 113 7.32 -19.81 -16.88
N PHE A 114 6.12 -19.55 -16.36
CA PHE A 114 5.22 -18.53 -16.89
C PHE A 114 4.45 -17.83 -15.78
N LEU A 115 4.48 -16.50 -15.81
CA LEU A 115 3.63 -15.63 -14.99
C LEU A 115 3.12 -14.47 -15.82
N ARG A 116 1.79 -14.28 -15.83
CA ARG A 116 1.16 -13.14 -16.49
C ARG A 116 1.60 -11.80 -15.90
N ILE A 117 1.82 -11.75 -14.58
CA ILE A 117 2.41 -10.62 -13.88
C ILE A 117 3.50 -11.19 -12.96
N PRO A 118 4.78 -10.90 -13.21
CA PRO A 118 5.83 -11.34 -12.31
C PRO A 118 5.71 -10.60 -10.99
N TYR A 119 5.85 -11.35 -9.89
CA TYR A 119 6.05 -10.72 -8.59
C TYR A 119 7.44 -10.09 -8.59
N SER A 120 7.55 -8.80 -8.24
CA SER A 120 8.83 -8.08 -8.23
C SER A 120 9.79 -8.69 -7.21
N LEU A 121 10.59 -9.65 -7.66
CA LEU A 121 11.72 -10.17 -6.91
C LEU A 121 12.94 -9.24 -7.10
N PRO A 122 13.85 -9.17 -6.11
CA PRO A 122 15.12 -8.47 -6.25
C PRO A 122 15.94 -9.04 -7.43
N LEU A 123 16.62 -8.19 -8.20
CA LEU A 123 17.32 -8.53 -9.46
C LEU A 123 18.32 -9.71 -9.39
N ASN A 124 18.76 -10.14 -8.20
CA ASN A 124 19.73 -11.23 -7.98
C ASN A 124 19.17 -12.41 -7.15
N SER A 125 17.84 -12.55 -7.03
CA SER A 125 17.22 -13.51 -6.09
C SER A 125 17.33 -14.99 -6.44
N HIS A 126 17.81 -15.35 -7.63
CA HIS A 126 17.83 -16.74 -8.08
C HIS A 126 18.99 -17.56 -7.48
N LYS A 127 20.00 -16.89 -6.90
CA LYS A 127 21.17 -17.55 -6.27
C LYS A 127 21.42 -17.13 -4.83
N ASP A 128 20.86 -16.01 -4.37
CA ASP A 128 21.05 -15.52 -3.01
C ASP A 128 19.94 -16.00 -2.08
N GLU A 129 20.33 -16.60 -0.94
CA GLU A 129 19.40 -16.83 0.16
C GLU A 129 18.79 -15.53 0.66
N ALA A 130 17.47 -15.54 0.82
CA ALA A 130 16.70 -14.43 1.39
C ALA A 130 15.76 -14.92 2.48
N LEU A 131 15.33 -14.00 3.33
CA LEU A 131 14.28 -14.26 4.29
C LEU A 131 12.91 -13.96 3.71
N TYR A 132 11.95 -14.81 4.06
CA TYR A 132 10.55 -14.70 3.67
C TYR A 132 9.65 -14.82 4.89
N SER A 133 8.62 -13.99 4.92
CA SER A 133 7.51 -14.17 5.87
C SER A 133 6.65 -15.39 5.49
N PRO A 134 5.86 -15.94 6.44
CA PRO A 134 4.90 -17.01 6.15
C PRO A 134 3.92 -16.65 5.03
N GLN A 135 3.47 -15.39 4.99
CA GLN A 135 2.50 -14.91 4.02
C GLN A 135 3.12 -14.76 2.63
N GLU A 136 4.39 -14.38 2.53
CA GLU A 136 5.12 -14.40 1.25
C GLU A 136 5.24 -15.80 0.70
N ILE A 137 5.69 -16.76 1.50
CA ILE A 137 5.81 -18.15 1.06
C ILE A 137 4.47 -18.68 0.59
N THR A 138 3.43 -18.53 1.42
CA THR A 138 2.07 -18.98 1.08
C THR A 138 1.58 -18.35 -0.22
N TYR A 139 1.85 -17.05 -0.42
CA TYR A 139 1.39 -16.33 -1.60
C TYR A 139 2.18 -16.71 -2.87
N LEU A 140 3.50 -16.74 -2.79
CA LEU A 140 4.38 -17.03 -3.91
C LEU A 140 4.26 -18.49 -4.35
N THR A 141 4.08 -19.42 -3.41
CA THR A 141 3.81 -20.83 -3.73
C THR A 141 2.51 -20.97 -4.54
N LYS A 142 1.45 -20.20 -4.20
CA LYS A 142 0.21 -20.15 -5.00
C LYS A 142 0.40 -19.58 -6.41
N LEU A 143 1.43 -18.77 -6.61
CA LEU A 143 1.82 -18.25 -7.92
C LEU A 143 2.74 -19.21 -8.69
N GLY A 144 3.07 -20.38 -8.12
CA GLY A 144 3.93 -21.38 -8.76
C GLY A 144 5.43 -21.20 -8.50
N TYR A 145 5.83 -20.31 -7.59
CA TYR A 145 7.24 -20.23 -7.17
C TYR A 145 7.60 -21.44 -6.30
N VAL A 146 8.82 -21.93 -6.47
CA VAL A 146 9.39 -23.04 -5.69
C VAL A 146 10.43 -22.50 -4.72
N PHE A 147 10.37 -22.93 -3.47
CA PHE A 147 11.29 -22.53 -2.41
C PHE A 147 12.20 -23.68 -2.00
N ASN A 148 13.51 -23.45 -2.00
CA ASN A 148 14.47 -24.35 -1.36
C ASN A 148 14.84 -23.75 -0.01
N ILE A 149 14.27 -24.32 1.05
CA ILE A 149 14.39 -23.80 2.42
C ILE A 149 15.70 -24.27 3.04
N SER A 150 16.50 -23.32 3.53
CA SER A 150 17.75 -23.62 4.24
C SER A 150 17.64 -23.48 5.76
N ASP A 151 16.79 -22.56 6.25
CA ASP A 151 16.66 -22.32 7.69
C ASP A 151 15.27 -21.75 8.06
N LYS A 152 14.87 -21.87 9.33
CA LYS A 152 13.60 -21.38 9.89
C LYS A 152 13.82 -20.76 11.27
N MET A 153 13.37 -19.52 11.43
CA MET A 153 13.36 -18.80 12.70
C MET A 153 11.93 -18.58 13.16
N GLN A 154 11.61 -18.99 14.40
CA GLN A 154 10.31 -18.76 15.00
C GLN A 154 10.36 -17.56 15.95
N LEU A 155 9.43 -16.62 15.78
CA LEU A 155 9.27 -15.47 16.66
C LEU A 155 7.83 -15.41 17.18
N PRO A 156 7.59 -15.03 18.45
CA PRO A 156 6.23 -14.79 18.90
C PRO A 156 5.62 -13.62 18.11
N TYR A 157 4.30 -13.60 17.93
CA TYR A 157 3.62 -12.51 17.23
C TYR A 157 2.46 -11.91 18.01
N ARG A 158 2.14 -10.65 17.67
CA ARG A 158 0.95 -9.93 18.15
C ARG A 158 0.16 -9.33 16.97
N THR A 159 -1.13 -9.14 17.15
CA THR A 159 -2.07 -8.59 16.14
C THR A 159 -2.54 -7.17 16.45
N ASP A 160 -2.25 -6.69 17.66
CA ASP A 160 -2.85 -5.50 18.27
C ASP A 160 -1.84 -4.35 18.46
N ILE A 161 -0.55 -4.57 18.18
CA ILE A 161 0.53 -3.61 18.49
C ILE A 161 0.24 -2.19 17.98
N ILE A 162 -0.24 -2.08 16.73
CA ILE A 162 -0.48 -0.79 16.06
C ILE A 162 -1.95 -0.63 15.65
N THR A 163 -2.76 -1.67 15.82
CA THR A 163 -4.13 -1.72 15.30
C THR A 163 -5.01 -0.62 15.88
N ASP A 164 -5.03 -0.46 17.20
CA ASP A 164 -5.90 0.53 17.86
C ASP A 164 -5.53 1.97 17.49
N PHE A 165 -4.23 2.26 17.40
CA PHE A 165 -3.74 3.55 16.94
C PHE A 165 -4.20 3.87 15.51
N ILE A 166 -4.10 2.91 14.58
CA ILE A 166 -4.53 3.11 13.18
C ILE A 166 -6.04 3.28 13.08
N ILE A 167 -6.81 2.42 13.77
CA ILE A 167 -8.27 2.49 13.76
C ILE A 167 -8.72 3.82 14.35
N HIS A 168 -8.13 4.24 15.48
CA HIS A 168 -8.42 5.53 16.10
C HIS A 168 -8.17 6.69 15.14
N LEU A 169 -6.96 6.81 14.59
CA LEU A 169 -6.64 7.90 13.67
C LEU A 169 -7.51 7.86 12.41
N PHE A 170 -7.76 6.68 11.84
CA PHE A 170 -8.59 6.54 10.65
C PHE A 170 -10.05 6.94 10.93
N SER A 171 -10.59 6.66 12.12
CA SER A 171 -11.95 7.08 12.51
C SER A 171 -12.11 8.61 12.52
N ARG A 172 -11.02 9.36 12.75
CA ARG A 172 -10.99 10.83 12.71
C ARG A 172 -10.77 11.41 11.31
N LYS A 173 -10.48 10.57 10.31
CA LYS A 173 -10.19 10.99 8.93
C LYS A 173 -11.34 11.76 8.26
N PRO A 174 -12.64 11.45 8.47
CA PRO A 174 -13.72 12.24 7.89
C PRO A 174 -13.70 13.71 8.34
N SER A 175 -13.41 13.97 9.62
CA SER A 175 -13.35 15.31 10.20
C SER A 175 -12.00 16.02 9.93
N HIS A 176 -10.90 15.26 9.91
CA HIS A 176 -9.54 15.81 9.80
C HIS A 176 -8.67 15.05 8.78
N PRO A 177 -9.02 15.04 7.48
CA PRO A 177 -8.40 14.15 6.49
C PRO A 177 -6.91 14.43 6.25
N ARG A 178 -6.51 15.71 6.20
CA ARG A 178 -5.10 16.11 6.01
C ARG A 178 -4.27 15.76 7.24
N LEU A 179 -4.79 16.08 8.43
CA LEU A 179 -4.13 15.83 9.71
C LEU A 179 -3.83 14.34 9.90
N VAL A 180 -4.85 13.49 9.71
CA VAL A 180 -4.72 12.03 9.86
C VAL A 180 -3.72 11.46 8.85
N LYS A 181 -3.72 11.95 7.60
CA LYS A 181 -2.73 11.54 6.59
C LYS A 181 -1.32 11.90 7.03
N HIS A 182 -1.13 13.12 7.54
CA HIS A 182 0.15 13.61 8.04
C HIS A 182 0.65 12.79 9.24
N LEU A 183 -0.20 12.53 10.24
CA LEU A 183 0.15 11.69 11.39
C LEU A 183 0.56 10.27 10.98
N HIS A 184 -0.24 9.58 10.17
CA HIS A 184 0.12 8.24 9.70
C HIS A 184 1.44 8.21 8.95
N ASN A 185 1.66 9.16 8.03
CA ASN A 185 2.90 9.22 7.25
C ASN A 185 4.11 9.54 8.14
N SER A 186 3.95 10.45 9.11
CA SER A 186 5.01 10.79 10.05
C SER A 186 5.31 9.66 11.04
N PHE A 187 4.31 8.90 11.50
CA PHE A 187 4.53 7.70 12.31
C PHE A 187 5.35 6.67 11.54
N TYR A 188 4.94 6.37 10.29
CA TYR A 188 5.68 5.46 9.42
C TYR A 188 7.11 5.95 9.20
N GLY A 189 7.31 7.21 8.82
CA GLY A 189 8.64 7.79 8.65
C GLY A 189 9.47 7.74 9.92
N LYS A 190 8.84 7.89 11.10
CA LYS A 190 9.52 7.72 12.38
C LYS A 190 9.95 6.28 12.59
N MET A 191 9.11 5.29 12.34
CA MET A 191 9.47 3.88 12.50
C MET A 191 10.61 3.44 11.57
N VAL A 192 10.67 3.98 10.34
CA VAL A 192 11.77 3.74 9.41
C VAL A 192 13.06 4.45 9.86
N SER A 193 12.97 5.69 10.36
CA SER A 193 14.15 6.44 10.81
C SER A 193 14.65 6.02 12.21
N SER A 194 13.79 5.45 13.05
CA SER A 194 14.12 4.93 14.37
C SER A 194 14.57 3.47 14.32
N GLU A 195 15.22 3.04 13.23
CA GLU A 195 15.76 1.69 13.00
C GLU A 195 16.91 1.30 13.97
N SER A 196 16.88 1.76 15.23
CA SER A 196 17.82 1.34 16.27
C SER A 196 17.41 0.02 16.95
N SER A 197 16.17 -0.47 16.75
CA SER A 197 15.74 -1.77 17.29
C SER A 197 15.37 -2.77 16.19
N ASN A 198 15.85 -4.01 16.36
CA ASN A 198 15.66 -5.12 15.41
C ASN A 198 14.17 -5.44 15.17
N ILE A 199 13.32 -5.28 16.19
CA ILE A 199 11.88 -5.57 16.12
C ILE A 199 11.17 -4.53 15.25
N THR A 200 11.45 -3.23 15.44
CA THR A 200 10.83 -2.17 14.61
C THR A 200 11.18 -2.36 13.14
N SER A 201 12.43 -2.72 12.83
CA SER A 201 12.84 -3.03 11.45
C SER A 201 12.06 -4.21 10.88
N LEU A 202 11.93 -5.31 11.63
CA LEU A 202 11.13 -6.47 11.23
C LEU A 202 9.65 -6.10 11.02
N MET A 203 9.06 -5.26 11.88
CA MET A 203 7.69 -4.80 11.73
C MET A 203 7.50 -3.99 10.44
N VAL A 204 8.41 -3.06 10.15
CA VAL A 204 8.39 -2.28 8.91
C VAL A 204 8.51 -3.20 7.69
N GLN A 205 9.37 -4.21 7.74
CA GLN A 205 9.53 -5.18 6.65
C GLN A 205 8.25 -6.01 6.44
N TYR A 206 7.65 -6.55 7.51
CA TYR A 206 6.38 -7.27 7.44
C TYR A 206 5.25 -6.41 6.86
N MET A 207 5.17 -5.14 7.27
CA MET A 207 4.17 -4.21 6.73
C MET A 207 4.35 -4.00 5.22
N LYS A 208 5.60 -3.79 4.79
CA LYS A 208 5.92 -3.68 3.35
C LYS A 208 5.61 -4.97 2.59
N THR A 209 5.78 -6.13 3.21
CA THR A 209 5.36 -7.41 2.65
C THR A 209 3.84 -7.50 2.47
N TYR A 210 3.07 -7.22 3.52
CA TYR A 210 1.61 -7.27 3.47
C TYR A 210 1.06 -6.34 2.39
N SER A 211 1.56 -5.11 2.32
CA SER A 211 1.15 -4.14 1.29
C SER A 211 1.42 -4.64 -0.12
N LYS A 212 2.55 -5.30 -0.37
CA LYS A 212 2.87 -5.87 -1.69
C LYS A 212 2.01 -7.04 -2.07
N ILE A 213 1.81 -7.99 -1.16
CA ILE A 213 0.90 -9.12 -1.40
C ILE A 213 -0.49 -8.58 -1.72
N TYR A 214 -0.96 -7.59 -0.94
CA TYR A 214 -2.27 -6.97 -1.15
C TYR A 214 -2.37 -6.30 -2.52
N THR A 215 -1.41 -5.44 -2.87
CA THR A 215 -1.35 -4.78 -4.18
C THR A 215 -1.25 -5.79 -5.33
N HIS A 216 -0.43 -6.84 -5.20
CA HIS A 216 -0.29 -7.86 -6.24
C HIS A 216 -1.58 -8.68 -6.43
N LYS A 217 -2.30 -8.98 -5.35
CA LYS A 217 -3.61 -9.64 -5.43
C LYS A 217 -4.62 -8.80 -6.20
N ILE A 218 -4.63 -7.48 -5.99
CA ILE A 218 -5.48 -6.56 -6.74
C ILE A 218 -5.09 -6.58 -8.23
N LYS A 219 -3.78 -6.51 -8.55
CA LYS A 219 -3.29 -6.55 -9.94
C LYS A 219 -3.67 -7.83 -10.68
N LEU A 220 -3.60 -8.97 -10.01
CA LEU A 220 -3.84 -10.29 -10.60
C LEU A 220 -5.32 -10.61 -10.82
N ASN A 221 -6.25 -9.81 -10.28
CA ASN A 221 -7.67 -10.09 -10.38
C ASN A 221 -8.08 -10.17 -11.87
N HIS A 222 -8.44 -11.39 -12.31
CA HIS A 222 -8.08 -11.96 -13.62
C HIS A 222 -8.67 -11.27 -14.86
N THR A 223 -9.67 -10.41 -14.69
CA THR A 223 -10.41 -9.79 -15.80
C THR A 223 -9.87 -8.44 -16.24
N ASN A 224 -8.95 -7.81 -15.51
CA ASN A 224 -8.53 -6.44 -15.80
C ASN A 224 -7.10 -6.16 -15.31
N LEU A 225 -6.15 -6.45 -16.19
CA LEU A 225 -4.73 -6.23 -15.91
C LEU A 225 -4.44 -4.73 -15.77
N SER A 226 -3.80 -4.36 -14.65
CA SER A 226 -3.30 -2.99 -14.44
C SER A 226 -2.24 -2.63 -15.47
N ILE A 227 -2.47 -1.52 -16.19
CA ILE A 227 -1.51 -0.95 -17.15
C ILE A 227 -0.30 -0.38 -16.40
N TYR A 228 -0.57 0.24 -15.25
CA TYR A 228 0.44 0.83 -14.40
C TYR A 228 0.01 0.78 -12.94
N THR A 229 0.95 0.43 -12.08
CA THR A 229 0.75 0.51 -10.64
C THR A 229 1.93 1.22 -10.00
N ASP A 230 1.63 2.07 -9.03
CA ASP A 230 2.62 2.71 -8.17
C ASP A 230 2.18 2.58 -6.72
N THR A 231 2.84 1.71 -5.97
CA THR A 231 2.58 1.47 -4.53
C THR A 231 1.15 1.00 -4.21
N ASP A 232 0.22 1.94 -4.11
CA ASP A 232 -1.20 1.80 -3.77
C ASP A 232 -2.15 2.27 -4.88
N SER A 233 -1.62 2.84 -5.95
CA SER A 233 -2.40 3.37 -7.08
C SER A 233 -2.37 2.46 -8.31
N PHE A 234 -3.51 2.33 -9.00
CA PHE A 234 -3.70 1.45 -10.16
C PHE A 234 -4.35 2.21 -11.32
N ALA A 235 -3.79 2.06 -12.51
CA ALA A 235 -4.41 2.49 -13.76
C ALA A 235 -4.84 1.26 -14.55
N VAL A 236 -6.15 1.09 -14.72
CA VAL A 236 -6.74 -0.13 -15.29
C VAL A 236 -7.70 0.23 -16.41
N GLN A 237 -7.91 -0.70 -17.35
CA GLN A 237 -8.73 -0.44 -18.53
C GLN A 237 -10.24 -0.57 -18.26
N HIS A 238 -10.60 -1.44 -17.32
CA HIS A 238 -11.99 -1.63 -16.90
C HIS A 238 -12.19 -1.18 -15.44
N PRO A 239 -13.42 -0.98 -14.96
CA PRO A 239 -13.61 -0.77 -13.55
C PRO A 239 -13.37 -2.05 -12.75
N PHE A 240 -12.93 -1.93 -11.49
CA PHE A 240 -12.93 -3.08 -10.59
C PHE A 240 -14.37 -3.52 -10.30
N LYS A 241 -14.61 -4.84 -10.26
CA LYS A 241 -15.94 -5.40 -9.91
C LYS A 241 -16.38 -5.05 -8.48
N VAL A 242 -15.41 -4.75 -7.60
CA VAL A 242 -15.68 -4.42 -6.20
C VAL A 242 -16.10 -2.96 -6.08
N LYS A 243 -17.19 -2.69 -5.35
CA LYS A 243 -17.65 -1.33 -5.06
C LYS A 243 -16.53 -0.52 -4.40
N THR A 244 -16.26 0.66 -4.95
CA THR A 244 -15.32 1.60 -4.35
C THR A 244 -15.82 2.07 -3.00
N SER A 245 -14.93 2.23 -2.02
CA SER A 245 -15.31 2.63 -0.66
C SER A 245 -14.25 3.53 -0.03
N SER A 246 -14.67 4.44 0.84
CA SER A 246 -13.79 5.26 1.68
C SER A 246 -13.20 4.52 2.88
N ARG A 247 -13.61 3.26 3.11
CA ARG A 247 -13.12 2.40 4.19
C ARG A 247 -11.62 2.11 4.05
N LEU A 248 -10.97 1.88 5.19
CA LEU A 248 -9.54 1.55 5.28
C LEU A 248 -9.22 0.29 4.47
N GLY A 249 -8.18 0.35 3.64
CA GLY A 249 -7.76 -0.76 2.78
C GLY A 249 -8.60 -0.95 1.52
N TYR A 250 -9.74 -0.28 1.35
CA TYR A 250 -10.55 -0.41 0.14
C TYR A 250 -10.00 0.47 -1.00
N CYS A 251 -10.20 0.03 -2.24
CA CYS A 251 -9.95 0.84 -3.42
C CYS A 251 -11.00 1.96 -3.52
N LYS A 252 -10.54 3.19 -3.73
CA LYS A 252 -11.37 4.33 -4.16
C LYS A 252 -11.03 4.71 -5.58
N SER A 253 -12.00 5.22 -6.33
CA SER A 253 -11.72 5.89 -7.60
C SER A 253 -11.18 7.29 -7.33
N LEU A 254 -10.07 7.64 -7.97
CA LEU A 254 -9.45 8.96 -7.86
C LEU A 254 -10.21 10.03 -8.66
N LEU A 255 -10.93 9.61 -9.70
CA LEU A 255 -11.66 10.51 -10.58
C LEU A 255 -13.10 10.78 -10.10
N LEU A 256 -13.61 9.97 -9.15
CA LEU A 256 -14.99 10.09 -8.68
C LEU A 256 -15.28 11.48 -8.07
N CYS A 257 -14.31 12.05 -7.35
CA CYS A 257 -14.44 13.38 -6.74
C CYS A 257 -14.58 14.50 -7.79
N SER A 258 -14.06 14.30 -9.01
CA SER A 258 -14.16 15.26 -10.11
C SER A 258 -15.34 14.99 -11.03
N LYS A 259 -16.27 14.08 -10.67
CA LYS A 259 -17.39 13.61 -11.51
C LYS A 259 -16.93 13.03 -12.85
N ILE A 260 -15.68 12.61 -12.92
CA ILE A 260 -15.08 11.97 -14.10
C ILE A 260 -14.98 10.47 -13.78
N ASN A 261 -15.38 9.62 -14.73
CA ASN A 261 -15.33 8.17 -14.51
C ASN A 261 -14.01 7.57 -15.01
N THR A 262 -13.43 8.13 -16.09
CA THR A 262 -12.24 7.61 -16.77
C THR A 262 -11.37 8.72 -17.34
N THR A 263 -10.08 8.46 -17.53
CA THR A 263 -9.19 9.30 -18.35
C THR A 263 -9.32 8.95 -19.82
N ASP A 264 -9.28 9.93 -20.72
CA ASP A 264 -9.35 9.67 -22.16
C ASP A 264 -8.06 9.04 -22.66
N THR A 265 -6.93 9.59 -22.21
CA THR A 265 -5.60 9.10 -22.54
C THR A 265 -4.68 9.21 -21.32
N MET A 266 -3.72 8.30 -21.23
CA MET A 266 -2.62 8.36 -20.28
C MET A 266 -1.33 7.97 -21.00
N LYS A 267 -0.27 8.76 -20.83
CA LYS A 267 1.07 8.50 -21.34
C LYS A 267 2.05 8.45 -20.18
N ILE A 268 2.73 7.31 -20.05
CA ILE A 268 3.71 7.01 -19.01
C ILE A 268 5.10 7.07 -19.63
N VAL A 269 5.89 8.04 -19.17
CA VAL A 269 7.27 8.25 -19.61
C VAL A 269 8.20 7.35 -18.82
N SER A 270 8.03 7.31 -17.50
CA SER A 270 8.79 6.47 -16.59
C SER A 270 8.01 6.25 -15.29
N PRO A 271 8.46 5.34 -14.39
CA PRO A 271 7.87 5.23 -13.06
C PRO A 271 7.71 6.61 -12.39
N ARG A 272 6.51 6.88 -11.88
CA ARG A 272 6.09 8.16 -11.26
C ARG A 272 6.05 9.38 -12.18
N ASN A 273 6.30 9.20 -13.47
CA ASN A 273 6.28 10.27 -14.48
C ASN A 273 5.32 9.92 -15.60
N TYR A 274 4.11 10.48 -15.53
CA TYR A 274 3.05 10.25 -16.49
C TYR A 274 2.11 11.45 -16.54
N ASN A 275 1.46 11.60 -17.68
CA ASN A 275 0.45 12.61 -17.96
C ASN A 275 -0.84 11.92 -18.37
N TYR A 276 -1.98 12.46 -17.97
CA TYR A 276 -3.29 11.99 -18.45
C TYR A 276 -4.17 13.16 -18.87
N GLN A 277 -5.16 12.85 -19.69
CA GLN A 277 -6.16 13.81 -20.18
C GLN A 277 -7.55 13.30 -19.80
N THR A 278 -8.44 14.23 -19.52
CA THR A 278 -9.87 13.99 -19.27
C THR A 278 -10.67 14.98 -20.11
N GLU A 279 -11.92 14.64 -20.46
CA GLU A 279 -12.74 15.38 -21.45
C GLU A 279 -12.91 16.87 -21.11
N ASN A 280 -12.67 17.28 -19.85
CA ASN A 280 -12.91 18.63 -19.36
C ASN A 280 -11.65 19.41 -18.92
N GLN A 281 -10.42 18.91 -19.11
CA GLN A 281 -9.20 19.65 -18.72
C GLN A 281 -8.00 19.43 -19.65
N GLU A 282 -7.34 20.53 -20.02
CA GLU A 282 -5.98 20.50 -20.56
C GLU A 282 -5.02 19.83 -19.56
N LYS A 283 -4.42 18.71 -19.99
CA LYS A 283 -3.27 17.99 -19.38
C LYS A 283 -3.09 18.20 -17.86
N THR A 284 -3.79 17.43 -17.04
CA THR A 284 -3.45 17.32 -15.61
C THR A 284 -2.15 16.53 -15.43
N LYS A 285 -1.23 17.10 -14.65
CA LYS A 285 0.04 16.46 -14.30
C LYS A 285 -0.08 15.75 -12.94
N LYS A 286 0.43 14.52 -12.89
CA LYS A 286 0.61 13.65 -11.71
C LYS A 286 -0.68 13.11 -11.08
N ILE A 287 -0.76 11.78 -10.99
CA ILE A 287 -1.67 11.08 -10.08
C ILE A 287 -0.93 11.03 -8.73
N GLY A 288 -1.58 11.50 -7.67
CA GLY A 288 -1.03 11.44 -6.30
C GLY A 288 -0.59 12.76 -5.67
N THR A 289 -0.53 13.88 -6.40
CA THR A 289 -0.20 15.21 -5.81
C THR A 289 -1.37 16.19 -5.73
N GLU A 290 -2.49 15.95 -6.43
CA GLU A 290 -3.59 16.91 -6.47
C GLU A 290 -4.88 16.30 -5.89
N HIS A 291 -5.26 16.79 -4.70
CA HIS A 291 -6.51 16.43 -4.02
C HIS A 291 -7.63 17.46 -4.21
N ASN A 292 -7.47 18.45 -5.08
CA ASN A 292 -8.48 19.49 -5.30
C ASN A 292 -8.76 19.65 -6.80
N LEU A 293 -9.51 18.72 -7.38
CA LEU A 293 -10.18 18.95 -8.66
C LEU A 293 -11.65 19.27 -8.38
N SER A 294 -11.97 20.55 -8.23
CA SER A 294 -13.36 21.01 -8.28
C SER A 294 -13.78 21.12 -9.74
N CYS A 295 -14.62 20.21 -10.22
CA CYS A 295 -15.29 20.37 -11.50
C CYS A 295 -16.81 20.42 -11.31
N ASN A 296 -17.37 21.59 -11.62
CA ASN A 296 -18.80 21.81 -11.72
C ASN A 296 -19.24 21.52 -13.16
N LYS A 297 -19.82 20.33 -13.40
CA LYS A 297 -21.01 20.06 -14.25
C LYS A 297 -21.16 18.54 -14.49
N LYS A 298 -22.36 18.13 -14.92
CA LYS A 298 -22.83 16.74 -15.03
C LYS A 298 -22.06 15.98 -16.13
N SER A 299 -21.64 14.74 -15.82
CA SER A 299 -21.04 13.80 -16.77
C SER A 299 -22.08 13.28 -17.75
N LEU A 300 -21.81 13.37 -19.06
CA LEU A 300 -22.54 12.64 -20.09
C LEU A 300 -21.93 11.24 -20.21
N GLN A 301 -22.62 10.22 -19.72
CA GLN A 301 -22.31 8.83 -20.05
C GLN A 301 -22.60 8.62 -21.55
N ARG A 302 -21.59 8.23 -22.34
CA ARG A 302 -21.84 7.64 -23.66
C ARG A 302 -21.59 6.14 -23.56
N ASN A 303 -22.69 5.38 -23.57
CA ASN A 303 -22.65 3.92 -23.72
C ASN A 303 -22.10 3.60 -25.11
N LEU A 304 -21.17 2.64 -25.19
CA LEU A 304 -20.62 2.18 -26.47
C LEU A 304 -21.45 1.01 -26.97
N LEU A 305 -22.02 1.18 -28.16
CA LEU A 305 -22.75 0.13 -28.86
C LEU A 305 -21.84 -0.43 -29.97
N ILE A 306 -21.69 -1.76 -30.04
CA ILE A 306 -21.15 -2.47 -31.21
C ILE A 306 -22.27 -3.37 -31.71
N ASN A 307 -22.65 -3.25 -32.99
CA ASN A 307 -23.78 -3.95 -33.59
C ASN A 307 -25.10 -3.80 -32.80
N GLY A 308 -25.36 -2.60 -32.28
CA GLY A 308 -26.57 -2.30 -31.50
C GLY A 308 -26.59 -2.87 -30.07
N ARG A 309 -25.51 -3.50 -29.60
CA ARG A 309 -25.40 -4.02 -28.22
C ARG A 309 -24.41 -3.21 -27.40
N GLU A 310 -24.77 -2.90 -26.16
CA GLU A 310 -23.90 -2.20 -25.21
C GLU A 310 -22.71 -3.08 -24.85
N VAL A 311 -21.50 -2.59 -25.15
CA VAL A 311 -20.26 -3.31 -24.93
C VAL A 311 -19.56 -2.74 -23.71
N ASN A 312 -19.62 -3.50 -22.63
CA ASN A 312 -18.96 -3.18 -21.35
C ASN A 312 -17.45 -3.49 -21.35
N SER A 313 -16.89 -4.06 -22.42
CA SER A 313 -15.47 -4.43 -22.50
C SER A 313 -14.92 -4.52 -23.94
N ILE A 314 -13.82 -3.83 -24.24
CA ILE A 314 -13.05 -3.98 -25.50
C ILE A 314 -11.92 -5.02 -25.37
N SER A 315 -11.72 -5.64 -24.21
CA SER A 315 -10.70 -6.69 -24.05
C SER A 315 -11.30 -8.06 -24.32
N ILE A 316 -11.55 -8.32 -25.60
CA ILE A 316 -11.28 -9.51 -26.41
C ILE A 316 -11.74 -9.10 -27.81
N VAL A 317 -10.84 -8.47 -28.57
CA VAL A 317 -10.85 -8.71 -30.02
C VAL A 317 -10.09 -10.02 -30.14
N GLU A 318 -10.82 -11.12 -30.01
CA GLU A 318 -10.39 -12.37 -30.63
C GLU A 318 -10.15 -12.02 -32.11
N PHE A 319 -9.01 -12.45 -32.64
CA PHE A 319 -8.81 -12.48 -34.08
C PHE A 319 -9.90 -13.38 -34.67
N ILE A 320 -11.03 -12.79 -35.05
CA ILE A 320 -11.89 -13.35 -36.08
C ILE A 320 -11.33 -12.79 -37.38
N TYR A 321 -10.24 -13.40 -37.83
CA TYR A 321 -9.87 -13.39 -39.24
C TYR A 321 -9.97 -14.84 -39.71
N ASN A 322 -11.06 -15.09 -40.44
CA ASN A 322 -11.40 -16.22 -41.32
C ASN A 322 -11.24 -17.64 -40.78
#